data_AF-A0ABD2R1H1-F1
#
_entry.id   AF-A0ABD2R1H1-F1
#
_cell.length_a   1.000
_cell.length_b   1.000
_cell.length_c   1.000
_cell.angle_alpha   90.00
_cell.angle_beta   90.00
_cell.angle_gamma   90.00
#
_symmetry.space_group_name_H-M   'P 1'
#
loop_
_entity.id
_entity.type
_entity.pdbx_description
1 polymer ?
#
loop_
_entity_poly.entity_id
_entity_poly.type
_entity_poly.pdbx_seq_one_letter_code
_entity_poly.pdbx_strand_id
1 'polypeptide(L)'
;TLYFINNAYKYIHNKIHRITKKHSFSLPKSFLFFAMKMNKLFLFQWLLLLIFTKTSLIFSKPHKIPRLTPLIENIIQDHSNTFSSSTNDLPKEFETYYYKQTLDHFNYGPKSYSTFKQRYIISSKYWGGSNSSSPIFAYLGAESSIDRDPLGVGFLTDFAPQFKALLVYMEHRYYGESTPFKTMEEAVNDEDTRGYFNSAQAIADYAELLLHIKEKYSAKNSPIIVIGGSYGGRS
;
A
#
# COMPACT_ATOMS: atom_id res chain seq x y z
N THR A 1 26.01 42.57 5.68
CA THR A 1 24.68 42.14 6.19
C THR A 1 23.76 43.30 6.54
N LEU A 2 24.19 44.31 7.31
CA LEU A 2 23.38 45.51 7.61
C LEU A 2 22.94 46.31 6.36
N TYR A 3 23.79 46.39 5.33
CA TYR A 3 23.50 47.10 4.08
C TYR A 3 22.31 46.50 3.30
N PHE A 4 22.17 45.17 3.30
CA PHE A 4 21.06 44.49 2.64
C PHE A 4 19.74 44.66 3.40
N ILE A 5 19.80 44.66 4.73
CA ILE A 5 18.62 44.87 5.59
C ILE A 5 18.08 46.30 5.44
N ASN A 6 18.97 47.30 5.42
CA ASN A 6 18.55 48.70 5.26
C ASN A 6 17.95 48.97 3.86
N ASN A 7 18.46 48.33 2.81
CA ASN A 7 17.91 48.46 1.46
C ASN A 7 16.55 47.75 1.31
N ALA A 8 16.37 46.58 1.95
CA ALA A 8 15.09 45.89 1.99
C ALA A 8 14.02 46.69 2.75
N TYR A 9 14.39 47.31 3.87
CA TYR A 9 13.49 48.15 4.66
C TYR A 9 13.02 49.38 3.87
N LYS A 10 13.94 50.05 3.16
CA LYS A 10 13.64 51.21 2.31
C LYS A 10 12.76 50.85 1.11
N TYR A 11 12.95 49.65 0.53
CA TYR A 11 12.12 49.14 -0.56
C TYR A 11 10.68 48.83 -0.10
N ILE A 12 10.53 48.16 1.05
CA ILE A 12 9.22 47.81 1.62
C ILE A 12 8.46 49.08 2.03
N HIS A 13 9.13 50.03 2.69
CA HIS A 13 8.52 51.30 3.10
C HIS A 13 8.00 52.09 1.89
N ASN A 14 8.80 52.19 0.81
CA ASN A 14 8.39 52.88 -0.41
C ASN A 14 7.25 52.15 -1.16
N LYS A 15 7.21 50.82 -1.10
CA LYS A 15 6.15 50.01 -1.72
C LYS A 15 4.83 50.14 -0.96
N ILE A 16 4.86 50.12 0.38
CA ILE A 16 3.67 50.37 1.22
C ILE A 16 3.15 51.79 1.02
N HIS A 17 4.04 52.80 0.98
CA HIS A 17 3.63 54.19 0.75
C HIS A 17 3.02 54.41 -0.65
N ARG A 18 3.48 53.69 -1.68
CA ARG A 18 2.84 53.70 -3.02
C ARG A 18 1.47 53.01 -3.02
N ILE A 19 1.29 51.94 -2.26
CA ILE A 19 0.02 51.20 -2.17
C ILE A 19 -1.03 52.04 -1.42
N THR A 20 -0.64 52.73 -0.33
CA THR A 20 -1.55 53.60 0.43
C THR A 20 -1.92 54.90 -0.29
N LYS A 21 -1.09 55.38 -1.23
CA LYS A 21 -1.45 56.49 -2.12
C LYS A 21 -2.37 56.07 -3.29
N LYS A 22 -2.30 54.81 -3.72
CA LYS A 22 -3.03 54.29 -4.89
C LYS A 22 -4.45 53.80 -4.54
N HIS A 23 -4.69 53.45 -3.28
CA HIS A 23 -6.03 53.17 -2.78
C HIS A 23 -6.24 53.91 -1.45
N SER A 24 -7.25 54.78 -1.41
CA SER A 24 -7.68 55.54 -0.23
C SER A 24 -8.30 54.62 0.84
N PHE A 25 -7.50 53.72 1.40
CA PHE A 25 -7.86 52.89 2.55
C PHE A 25 -7.16 53.41 3.80
N SER A 26 -7.93 54.07 4.68
CA SER A 26 -7.49 54.35 6.04
C SER A 26 -7.64 53.08 6.89
N LEU A 27 -6.54 52.42 7.22
CA LEU A 27 -6.56 51.33 8.19
C LEU A 27 -6.75 51.90 9.62
N PRO A 28 -7.59 51.28 10.46
CA PRO A 28 -7.83 51.75 11.82
C PRO A 28 -6.56 51.61 12.67
N LYS A 29 -6.25 52.65 13.46
CA LYS A 29 -5.03 52.76 14.29
C LYS A 29 -4.84 51.59 15.27
N SER A 30 -5.91 50.85 15.59
CA SER A 30 -5.88 49.64 16.43
C SER A 30 -5.10 48.48 15.80
N PHE A 31 -5.08 48.37 14.47
CA PHE A 31 -4.39 47.27 13.77
C PHE A 31 -2.87 47.47 13.73
N LEU A 32 -2.41 48.72 13.63
CA LEU A 32 -0.98 49.05 13.69
C LEU A 32 -0.39 48.77 15.09
N PHE A 33 -1.18 49.01 16.14
CA PHE A 33 -0.72 48.81 17.52
C PHE A 33 -0.57 47.32 17.87
N PHE A 34 -1.44 46.47 17.32
CA PHE A 34 -1.37 45.01 17.52
C PHE A 34 -0.14 44.39 16.83
N ALA A 35 0.21 44.87 15.63
CA ALA A 35 1.39 44.39 14.90
C ALA A 35 2.73 44.75 15.56
N MET A 36 2.78 45.83 16.35
CA MET A 36 4.01 46.31 17.00
C MET A 36 4.35 45.60 18.32
N LYS A 37 3.43 44.79 18.88
CA LYS A 37 3.63 44.09 20.17
C LYS A 37 3.89 42.59 20.03
N MET A 38 4.17 42.13 18.82
CA MET A 38 4.47 40.72 18.54
C MET A 38 5.96 40.46 18.75
N ASN A 39 6.25 39.56 19.69
CA ASN A 39 7.62 39.19 20.09
C ASN A 39 8.43 38.74 18.85
N LYS A 40 9.72 39.10 18.76
CA LYS A 40 10.58 38.80 17.59
C LYS A 40 10.61 37.31 17.23
N LEU A 41 10.39 36.42 18.21
CA LEU A 41 10.25 34.97 17.99
C LEU A 41 8.98 34.61 17.18
N PHE A 42 7.87 35.31 17.41
CA PHE A 42 6.58 35.03 16.78
C PHE A 42 6.55 35.48 15.30
N LEU A 43 7.23 36.59 15.00
CA LEU A 43 7.46 37.05 13.62
C LEU A 43 8.36 36.10 12.83
N PHE A 44 9.34 35.46 13.47
CA PHE A 44 10.20 34.46 12.83
C PHE A 44 9.44 33.15 12.54
N GLN A 45 8.55 32.73 13.45
CA GLN A 45 7.70 31.55 13.24
C GLN A 45 6.73 31.73 12.06
N TRP A 46 6.17 32.93 11.89
CA TRP A 46 5.35 33.27 10.73
C TRP A 46 6.14 33.40 9.42
N LEU A 47 7.40 33.84 9.49
CA LEU A 47 8.30 33.86 8.32
C LEU A 47 8.60 32.45 7.81
N LEU A 48 8.80 31.48 8.73
CA LEU A 48 8.99 30.06 8.38
C LEU A 48 7.73 29.46 7.74
N LEU A 49 6.54 29.77 8.27
CA LEU A 49 5.26 29.35 7.68
C LEU A 49 5.07 29.89 6.25
N LEU A 50 5.52 31.11 5.96
CA LEU A 50 5.49 31.67 4.60
C LEU A 50 6.53 31.07 3.64
N ILE A 51 7.60 30.46 4.15
CA ILE A 51 8.60 29.72 3.36
C ILE A 51 8.05 28.32 2.99
N PHE A 52 7.30 27.67 3.88
CA PHE A 52 6.69 26.36 3.61
C PHE A 52 5.45 26.40 2.70
N THR A 53 4.81 27.56 2.50
CA THR A 53 3.66 27.69 1.59
C THR A 53 4.05 28.14 0.16
N LYS A 54 5.33 28.17 -0.20
CA LYS A 54 5.79 28.61 -1.54
C LYS A 54 6.78 27.67 -2.23
N THR A 55 6.58 26.37 -2.10
CA THR A 55 7.10 25.38 -3.07
C THR A 55 6.00 24.42 -3.51
N SER A 56 4.97 24.98 -4.13
CA SER A 56 4.10 24.27 -5.07
C SER A 56 4.05 25.06 -6.37
N LEU A 57 5.21 25.22 -7.00
CA LEU A 57 5.27 25.41 -8.45
C LEU A 57 5.36 24.01 -9.05
N ILE A 58 4.18 23.49 -9.40
CA ILE A 58 4.03 22.36 -10.30
C ILE A 58 4.61 22.81 -11.64
N PHE A 59 5.84 22.40 -11.94
CA PHE A 59 6.33 22.41 -13.30
C PHE A 59 5.77 21.15 -13.96
N SER A 60 4.56 21.24 -14.51
CA SER A 60 4.00 20.20 -15.35
C SER A 60 4.81 20.15 -16.65
N LYS A 61 5.94 19.43 -16.64
CA LYS A 61 6.41 18.79 -17.87
C LYS A 61 5.34 17.75 -18.21
N PRO A 62 4.85 17.66 -19.45
CA PRO A 62 4.06 16.51 -19.85
C PRO A 62 4.97 15.30 -19.72
N HIS A 63 4.81 14.55 -18.63
CA HIS A 63 5.34 13.20 -18.59
C HIS A 63 4.51 12.45 -19.62
N LYS A 64 5.10 12.16 -20.78
CA LYS A 64 4.58 11.12 -21.65
C LYS A 64 4.60 9.87 -20.79
N ILE A 65 3.46 9.55 -20.19
CA ILE A 65 3.18 8.20 -19.70
C ILE A 65 3.47 7.33 -20.92
N PRO A 66 4.46 6.43 -20.89
CA PRO A 66 4.54 5.42 -21.92
C PRO A 66 3.19 4.70 -21.82
N ARG A 67 2.34 4.89 -22.84
CA ARG A 67 1.25 3.95 -23.05
C ARG A 67 1.92 2.59 -23.05
N LEU A 68 1.46 1.69 -22.19
CA LEU A 68 1.64 0.26 -22.44
C LEU A 68 0.85 -0.03 -23.73
N THR A 69 1.48 0.27 -24.85
CA THR A 69 1.21 -0.39 -26.11
C THR A 69 1.39 -1.88 -25.83
N PRO A 70 0.50 -2.76 -26.29
CA PRO A 70 0.68 -4.19 -26.05
C PRO A 70 1.88 -4.68 -26.87
N LEU A 71 3.08 -4.58 -26.29
CA LEU A 71 4.18 -5.50 -26.60
C LEU A 71 3.88 -6.92 -26.08
N ILE A 72 2.69 -7.09 -25.47
CA ILE A 72 2.08 -8.35 -25.09
C ILE A 72 1.86 -9.26 -26.30
N GLU A 73 1.68 -8.74 -27.53
CA GLU A 73 1.39 -9.60 -28.69
C GLU A 73 2.57 -10.54 -29.05
N ASN A 74 3.81 -10.10 -28.85
CA ASN A 74 5.00 -10.92 -29.12
C ASN A 74 5.45 -11.76 -27.92
N ILE A 75 5.08 -11.37 -26.69
CA ILE A 75 5.37 -12.17 -25.47
C ILE A 75 4.35 -13.30 -25.32
N ILE A 76 3.09 -13.08 -25.72
CA ILE A 76 2.07 -14.14 -25.74
C ILE A 76 2.40 -15.21 -26.78
N GLN A 77 2.93 -14.85 -27.96
CA GLN A 77 3.28 -15.85 -28.98
C GLN A 77 4.42 -16.80 -28.57
N ASP A 78 5.39 -16.32 -27.80
CA ASP A 78 6.53 -17.15 -27.36
C ASP A 78 6.19 -18.02 -26.14
N HIS A 79 5.18 -17.64 -25.34
CA HIS A 79 4.66 -18.45 -24.23
C HIS A 79 3.47 -19.35 -24.60
N SER A 80 2.79 -19.12 -25.72
CA SER A 80 1.71 -20.00 -26.18
C SER A 80 2.19 -21.35 -26.72
N ASN A 81 3.47 -21.48 -27.06
CA ASN A 81 4.01 -22.71 -27.65
C ASN A 81 4.46 -23.77 -26.63
N THR A 82 4.23 -23.57 -25.33
CA THR A 82 4.53 -24.60 -24.30
C THR A 82 3.35 -24.91 -23.38
N PHE A 83 2.24 -24.16 -23.41
CA PHE A 83 1.07 -24.46 -22.58
C PHE A 83 -0.01 -25.23 -23.36
N SER A 84 0.39 -26.38 -23.90
CA SER A 84 -0.54 -27.45 -24.27
C SER A 84 -0.57 -28.48 -23.15
N SER A 85 -1.34 -28.20 -22.11
CA SER A 85 -1.90 -29.26 -21.27
C SER A 85 -3.20 -28.80 -20.65
N SER A 86 -4.26 -29.43 -21.13
CA SER A 86 -5.63 -29.38 -20.64
C SER A 86 -5.74 -30.08 -19.28
N THR A 87 -5.09 -29.53 -18.26
CA THR A 87 -5.37 -29.84 -16.85
C THR A 87 -5.59 -28.53 -16.13
N ASN A 88 -6.72 -28.40 -15.44
CA ASN A 88 -7.02 -27.23 -14.60
C ASN A 88 -6.08 -27.13 -13.37
N ASP A 89 -5.18 -28.08 -13.21
CA ASP A 89 -4.32 -28.23 -12.06
C ASP A 89 -3.11 -27.29 -12.14
N LEU A 90 -2.76 -26.72 -10.99
CA LEU A 90 -1.53 -25.96 -10.84
C LEU A 90 -0.31 -26.87 -11.07
N PRO A 91 0.81 -26.31 -11.59
CA PRO A 91 2.07 -27.03 -11.67
C PRO A 91 2.47 -27.65 -10.32
N LYS A 92 3.13 -28.81 -10.35
CA LYS A 92 3.45 -29.61 -9.15
C LYS A 92 4.27 -28.86 -8.08
N GLU A 93 4.99 -27.81 -8.48
CA GLU A 93 5.73 -26.95 -7.56
C GLU A 93 4.85 -26.02 -6.71
N PHE A 94 3.55 -25.92 -7.00
CA PHE A 94 2.59 -25.16 -6.21
C PHE A 94 1.78 -26.11 -5.36
N GLU A 95 1.85 -25.90 -4.04
CA GLU A 95 1.20 -26.74 -3.06
C GLU A 95 0.18 -25.91 -2.28
N THR A 96 -1.04 -26.43 -2.17
CA THR A 96 -2.13 -25.80 -1.42
C THR A 96 -2.13 -26.25 0.03
N TYR A 97 -2.30 -25.29 0.93
CA TYR A 97 -2.32 -25.48 2.37
C TYR A 97 -3.48 -24.72 3.01
N TYR A 98 -3.78 -25.05 4.26
CA TYR A 98 -4.81 -24.40 5.06
C TYR A 98 -4.25 -24.01 6.42
N TYR A 99 -4.42 -22.75 6.77
CA TYR A 99 -4.08 -22.20 8.07
C TYR A 99 -5.34 -22.07 8.93
N LYS A 100 -5.23 -22.37 10.23
CA LYS A 100 -6.33 -22.22 11.18
C LYS A 100 -6.36 -20.77 11.67
N GLN A 101 -7.08 -19.93 10.94
CA GLN A 101 -7.13 -18.49 11.11
C GLN A 101 -8.13 -18.06 12.19
N THR A 102 -7.79 -17.04 12.98
CA THR A 102 -8.68 -16.43 13.96
C THR A 102 -9.84 -15.72 13.26
N LEU A 103 -11.07 -15.92 13.75
CA LEU A 103 -12.27 -15.32 13.15
C LEU A 103 -12.26 -13.79 13.28
N ASP A 104 -11.95 -13.29 14.49
CA ASP A 104 -12.00 -11.89 14.83
C ASP A 104 -10.73 -11.44 15.58
N HIS A 105 -9.91 -10.65 14.89
CA HIS A 105 -8.64 -10.14 15.40
C HIS A 105 -8.78 -8.93 16.34
N PHE A 106 -9.94 -8.28 16.37
CA PHE A 106 -10.10 -6.97 17.01
C PHE A 106 -11.06 -6.98 18.20
N ASN A 107 -11.52 -8.16 18.61
CA ASN A 107 -12.38 -8.34 19.76
C ASN A 107 -11.92 -9.54 20.60
N TYR A 108 -12.30 -9.55 21.87
CA TYR A 108 -11.77 -10.48 22.88
C TYR A 108 -12.86 -11.36 23.52
N GLY A 109 -14.06 -11.39 22.92
CA GLY A 109 -15.15 -12.22 23.39
C GLY A 109 -14.91 -13.72 23.10
N PRO A 110 -15.62 -14.64 23.77
CA PRO A 110 -15.44 -16.08 23.54
C PRO A 110 -15.60 -16.53 22.09
N LYS A 111 -16.53 -15.88 21.35
CA LYS A 111 -16.74 -16.14 19.92
C LYS A 111 -15.56 -15.69 19.05
N SER A 112 -14.83 -14.64 19.45
CA SER A 112 -13.73 -14.05 18.67
C SER A 112 -12.57 -15.03 18.45
N TYR A 113 -12.33 -15.92 19.41
CA TYR A 113 -11.32 -16.99 19.33
C TYR A 113 -11.75 -18.20 18.51
N SER A 114 -12.95 -18.18 17.92
CA SER A 114 -13.33 -19.19 16.94
C SER A 114 -12.43 -19.08 15.72
N THR A 115 -12.30 -20.16 14.95
CA THR A 115 -11.34 -20.22 13.85
C THR A 115 -11.94 -20.80 12.59
N PHE A 116 -11.41 -20.41 11.45
CA PHE A 116 -11.74 -20.99 10.15
C PHE A 116 -10.47 -21.42 9.40
N LYS A 117 -10.63 -22.11 8.27
CA LYS A 117 -9.50 -22.51 7.43
C LYS A 117 -9.28 -21.44 6.37
N GLN A 118 -8.15 -20.74 6.44
CA GLN A 118 -7.69 -19.85 5.38
C GLN A 118 -6.76 -20.61 4.44
N ARG A 119 -7.10 -20.63 3.16
CA ARG A 119 -6.32 -21.30 2.12
C ARG A 119 -5.15 -20.42 1.68
N TYR A 120 -4.03 -21.06 1.38
CA TYR A 120 -2.88 -20.41 0.78
C TYR A 120 -2.09 -21.40 -0.10
N ILE A 121 -1.39 -20.88 -1.10
CA ILE A 121 -0.58 -21.65 -2.04
C ILE A 121 0.88 -21.25 -1.86
N ILE A 122 1.78 -22.23 -1.79
CA ILE A 122 3.23 -21.99 -1.70
C ILE A 122 3.95 -22.61 -2.89
N SER A 123 5.00 -21.94 -3.35
CA SER A 123 6.07 -22.60 -4.13
C SER A 123 7.45 -22.26 -3.57
N SER A 124 8.22 -23.30 -3.24
CA SER A 124 9.62 -23.20 -2.82
C SER A 124 10.61 -23.56 -3.93
N LYS A 125 10.15 -23.73 -5.18
CA LYS A 125 10.96 -24.20 -6.32
C LYS A 125 12.28 -23.45 -6.49
N TYR A 126 12.26 -22.13 -6.31
CA TYR A 126 13.43 -21.26 -6.46
C TYR A 126 13.95 -20.71 -5.15
N TRP A 127 13.33 -21.08 -4.02
CA TRP A 127 13.64 -20.46 -2.75
C TRP A 127 15.05 -20.80 -2.29
N GLY A 128 15.85 -19.80 -1.95
CA GLY A 128 17.24 -19.98 -1.53
C GLY A 128 17.39 -20.52 -0.10
N GLY A 129 16.29 -20.84 0.58
CA GLY A 129 16.28 -21.39 1.93
C GLY A 129 16.42 -20.33 3.04
N SER A 130 16.27 -20.79 4.28
CA SER A 130 16.27 -19.96 5.50
C SER A 130 17.59 -19.24 5.77
N ASN A 131 18.71 -19.82 5.32
CA ASN A 131 20.05 -19.31 5.62
C ASN A 131 20.54 -18.21 4.66
N SER A 132 19.83 -17.95 3.56
CA SER A 132 20.27 -17.02 2.51
C SER A 132 19.60 -15.65 2.58
N SER A 133 18.78 -15.39 3.60
CA SER A 133 17.92 -14.19 3.68
C SER A 133 17.07 -13.96 2.42
N SER A 134 16.75 -15.05 1.71
CA SER A 134 15.92 -15.02 0.52
C SER A 134 14.53 -14.46 0.83
N PRO A 135 13.99 -13.55 0.00
CA PRO A 135 12.71 -12.90 0.26
C PRO A 135 11.54 -13.88 0.18
N ILE A 136 10.46 -13.51 0.86
CA ILE A 136 9.14 -14.07 0.64
C ILE A 136 8.38 -13.07 -0.25
N PHE A 137 7.94 -13.51 -1.42
CA PHE A 137 7.00 -12.77 -2.26
C PHE A 137 5.60 -13.20 -1.89
N ALA A 138 4.87 -12.29 -1.25
CA ALA A 138 3.55 -12.54 -0.70
C ALA A 138 2.50 -11.82 -1.54
N TYR A 139 1.65 -12.58 -2.23
CA TYR A 139 0.49 -12.04 -2.91
C TYR A 139 -0.72 -11.99 -1.96
N LEU A 140 -1.29 -10.80 -1.80
CA LEU A 140 -2.55 -10.62 -1.08
C LEU A 140 -3.70 -10.88 -2.05
N GLY A 141 -4.43 -11.97 -1.82
CA GLY A 141 -5.63 -12.31 -2.58
C GLY A 141 -6.61 -11.14 -2.62
N ALA A 142 -7.19 -10.89 -3.79
CA ALA A 142 -8.18 -9.86 -3.98
C ALA A 142 -9.59 -10.44 -3.78
N GLU A 143 -10.56 -10.05 -4.60
CA GLU A 143 -11.97 -10.43 -4.47
C GLU A 143 -12.32 -11.74 -5.21
N SER A 144 -11.45 -12.76 -5.16
CA SER A 144 -11.66 -14.03 -5.87
C SER A 144 -10.88 -15.20 -5.27
N SER A 145 -11.21 -16.41 -5.75
CA SER A 145 -10.40 -17.62 -5.52
C SER A 145 -8.98 -17.44 -6.05
N ILE A 146 -7.99 -17.97 -5.32
CA ILE A 146 -6.57 -17.92 -5.72
C ILE A 146 -6.13 -19.03 -6.69
N ASP A 147 -7.05 -19.88 -7.19
CA ASP A 147 -6.71 -21.07 -8.01
C ASP A 147 -5.86 -20.76 -9.24
N ARG A 148 -6.05 -19.58 -9.82
CA ARG A 148 -5.38 -19.16 -11.07
C ARG A 148 -4.33 -18.07 -10.84
N ASP A 149 -4.22 -17.53 -9.63
CA ASP A 149 -3.29 -16.45 -9.35
C ASP A 149 -1.82 -16.83 -9.61
N PRO A 150 -1.35 -18.06 -9.30
CA PRO A 150 0.01 -18.47 -9.66
C PRO A 150 0.28 -18.51 -11.17
N LEU A 151 -0.76 -18.57 -12.01
CA LEU A 151 -0.66 -18.56 -13.47
C LEU A 151 -0.91 -17.16 -14.06
N GLY A 152 -1.69 -16.33 -13.37
CA GLY A 152 -2.11 -15.00 -13.85
C GLY A 152 -1.24 -13.85 -13.34
N VAL A 153 -0.66 -13.96 -12.14
CA VAL A 153 0.14 -12.91 -11.50
C VAL A 153 1.63 -13.18 -11.74
N GLY A 154 2.07 -12.96 -12.99
CA GLY A 154 3.41 -13.33 -13.47
C GLY A 154 4.57 -12.72 -12.68
N PHE A 155 4.39 -11.53 -12.06
CA PHE A 155 5.47 -10.87 -11.34
C PHE A 155 6.15 -11.76 -10.29
N LEU A 156 5.38 -12.53 -9.50
CA LEU A 156 5.94 -13.39 -8.48
C LEU A 156 6.78 -14.51 -9.11
N THR A 157 6.24 -15.19 -10.13
CA THR A 157 6.90 -16.33 -10.79
C THR A 157 8.09 -15.90 -11.63
N ASP A 158 8.01 -14.78 -12.33
CA ASP A 158 9.04 -14.28 -13.25
C ASP A 158 10.30 -13.89 -12.50
N PHE A 159 10.14 -13.30 -11.31
CA PHE A 159 11.25 -12.81 -10.50
C PHE A 159 11.73 -13.80 -9.42
N ALA A 160 10.98 -14.86 -9.13
CA ALA A 160 11.38 -15.88 -8.15
C ALA A 160 12.79 -16.45 -8.38
N PRO A 161 13.21 -16.81 -9.60
CA PRO A 161 14.54 -17.38 -9.84
C PRO A 161 15.69 -16.42 -9.58
N GLN A 162 15.47 -15.12 -9.85
CA GLN A 162 16.45 -14.06 -9.70
C GLN A 162 16.65 -13.73 -8.22
N PHE A 163 15.55 -13.57 -7.48
CA PHE A 163 15.60 -13.21 -6.06
C PHE A 163 15.72 -14.41 -5.12
N LYS A 164 15.64 -15.63 -5.66
CA LYS A 164 15.56 -16.87 -4.89
C LYS A 164 14.39 -16.87 -3.92
N ALA A 165 13.24 -16.34 -4.38
CA ALA A 165 12.11 -16.05 -3.50
C ALA A 165 11.29 -17.29 -3.14
N LEU A 166 10.72 -17.30 -1.93
CA LEU A 166 9.59 -18.16 -1.57
C LEU A 166 8.31 -17.49 -2.07
N LEU A 167 7.50 -18.20 -2.84
CA LEU A 167 6.23 -17.66 -3.32
C LEU A 167 5.10 -18.06 -2.37
N VAL A 168 4.27 -17.10 -2.00
CA VAL A 168 3.10 -17.30 -1.14
C VAL A 168 1.92 -16.54 -1.73
N TYR A 169 0.83 -17.23 -2.05
CA TYR A 169 -0.44 -16.64 -2.45
C TYR A 169 -1.45 -16.90 -1.34
N MET A 170 -2.02 -15.87 -0.76
CA MET A 170 -2.91 -15.98 0.39
C MET A 170 -4.32 -15.61 0.00
N GLU A 171 -5.26 -16.53 0.17
CA GLU A 171 -6.64 -16.27 -0.18
C GLU A 171 -7.28 -15.31 0.82
N HIS A 172 -8.06 -14.37 0.29
CA HIS A 172 -8.79 -13.42 1.11
C HIS A 172 -9.94 -14.13 1.84
N ARG A 173 -10.18 -13.78 3.10
CA ARG A 173 -11.36 -14.27 3.84
C ARG A 173 -12.64 -14.02 3.03
N TYR A 174 -13.56 -14.98 3.07
CA TYR A 174 -14.83 -15.01 2.32
C TYR A 174 -14.75 -15.26 0.81
N TYR A 175 -13.56 -15.47 0.24
CA TYR A 175 -13.41 -15.85 -1.16
C TYR A 175 -12.87 -17.28 -1.31
N GLY A 176 -13.18 -17.91 -2.44
CA GLY A 176 -12.77 -19.27 -2.75
C GLY A 176 -13.18 -20.26 -1.66
N GLU A 177 -12.19 -20.93 -1.07
CA GLU A 177 -12.40 -21.93 -0.03
C GLU A 177 -12.20 -21.35 1.38
N SER A 178 -11.80 -20.09 1.48
CA SER A 178 -11.45 -19.40 2.73
C SER A 178 -12.64 -18.72 3.38
N THR A 179 -13.71 -19.48 3.64
CA THR A 179 -14.97 -18.95 4.16
C THR A 179 -15.14 -19.27 5.66
N PRO A 180 -15.27 -18.26 6.55
CA PRO A 180 -15.53 -18.52 7.96
C PRO A 180 -16.91 -19.13 8.25
N PHE A 181 -17.86 -18.87 7.34
CA PHE A 181 -19.24 -19.36 7.36
C PHE A 181 -19.56 -20.03 6.01
N LYS A 182 -20.78 -20.53 5.79
CA LYS A 182 -21.07 -21.38 4.61
C LYS A 182 -20.85 -20.66 3.28
N THR A 183 -21.32 -19.43 3.11
CA THR A 183 -21.15 -18.64 1.88
C THR A 183 -20.96 -17.15 2.18
N MET A 184 -20.35 -16.42 1.24
CA MET A 184 -20.28 -14.96 1.29
C MET A 184 -21.68 -14.33 1.33
N GLU A 185 -22.62 -14.85 0.54
CA GLU A 185 -23.98 -14.33 0.48
C GLU A 185 -24.69 -14.46 1.83
N GLU A 186 -24.58 -15.62 2.47
CA GLU A 186 -25.10 -15.81 3.82
C GLU A 186 -24.45 -14.87 4.82
N ALA A 187 -23.13 -14.66 4.73
CA ALA A 187 -22.41 -13.79 5.64
C ALA A 187 -22.76 -12.31 5.50
N VAL A 188 -23.04 -11.84 4.29
CA VAL A 188 -23.43 -10.44 4.05
C VAL A 188 -24.88 -10.19 4.51
N ASN A 189 -25.73 -11.21 4.45
CA ASN A 189 -27.14 -11.12 4.83
C ASN A 189 -27.38 -11.28 6.35
N ASP A 190 -26.40 -11.79 7.10
CA ASP A 190 -26.46 -11.96 8.55
C ASP A 190 -25.68 -10.85 9.28
N GLU A 191 -26.36 -10.10 10.13
CA GLU A 191 -25.79 -8.97 10.88
C GLU A 191 -24.65 -9.39 11.81
N ASP A 192 -24.72 -10.61 12.37
CA ASP A 192 -23.73 -11.12 13.32
C ASP A 192 -22.42 -11.54 12.64
N THR A 193 -22.44 -11.81 11.33
CA THR A 193 -21.29 -12.33 10.58
C THR A 193 -20.72 -11.32 9.58
N ARG A 194 -21.55 -10.41 9.05
CA ARG A 194 -21.13 -9.33 8.14
C ARG A 194 -19.99 -8.49 8.71
N GLY A 195 -19.94 -8.32 10.02
CA GLY A 195 -18.90 -7.56 10.71
C GLY A 195 -17.48 -8.08 10.47
N TYR A 196 -17.30 -9.38 10.22
CA TYR A 196 -15.96 -9.96 10.00
C TYR A 196 -15.49 -9.85 8.54
N PHE A 197 -16.35 -9.41 7.60
CA PHE A 197 -15.99 -9.17 6.21
C PHE A 197 -15.53 -7.72 6.00
N ASN A 198 -14.28 -7.45 6.35
CA ASN A 198 -13.66 -6.14 6.13
C ASN A 198 -12.14 -6.26 5.92
N SER A 199 -11.53 -5.21 5.37
CA SER A 199 -10.11 -5.18 5.02
C SER A 199 -9.19 -5.27 6.23
N ALA A 200 -9.55 -4.66 7.37
CA ALA A 200 -8.72 -4.70 8.58
C ALA A 200 -8.54 -6.14 9.05
N GLN A 201 -9.61 -6.93 9.04
CA GLN A 201 -9.56 -8.35 9.39
C GLN A 201 -8.74 -9.16 8.38
N ALA A 202 -8.87 -8.88 7.08
CA ALA A 202 -8.08 -9.56 6.06
C ALA A 202 -6.57 -9.25 6.17
N ILE A 203 -6.20 -8.00 6.47
CA ILE A 203 -4.80 -7.62 6.69
C ILE A 203 -4.23 -8.32 7.92
N ALA A 204 -5.02 -8.42 9.00
CA ALA A 204 -4.64 -9.18 10.18
C ALA A 204 -4.44 -10.67 9.87
N ASP A 205 -5.31 -11.26 9.04
CA ASP A 205 -5.14 -12.64 8.58
C ASP A 205 -3.81 -12.85 7.87
N TYR A 206 -3.48 -11.97 6.91
CA TYR A 206 -2.24 -12.05 6.15
C TYR A 206 -1.03 -11.89 7.06
N ALA A 207 -1.09 -11.00 8.05
CA ALA A 207 0.00 -10.82 9.02
C ALA A 207 0.21 -12.09 9.85
N GLU A 208 -0.86 -12.68 10.41
CA GLU A 208 -0.80 -13.91 11.19
C GLU A 208 -0.25 -15.08 10.35
N LEU A 209 -0.75 -15.23 9.13
CA LEU A 209 -0.30 -16.27 8.21
C LEU A 209 1.17 -16.11 7.79
N LEU A 210 1.62 -14.88 7.50
CA LEU A 210 3.02 -14.62 7.16
C LEU A 210 3.97 -14.90 8.34
N LEU A 211 3.54 -14.62 9.58
CA LEU A 211 4.29 -15.00 10.77
C LEU A 211 4.39 -16.52 10.92
N HIS A 212 3.27 -17.23 10.73
CA HIS A 212 3.25 -18.69 10.72
C HIS A 212 4.19 -19.27 9.66
N ILE A 213 4.19 -18.73 8.43
CA ILE A 213 5.07 -19.19 7.35
C ILE A 213 6.53 -18.92 7.69
N LYS A 214 6.86 -17.75 8.24
CA LYS A 214 8.22 -17.45 8.70
C LYS A 214 8.71 -18.43 9.74
N GLU A 215 7.85 -18.87 10.65
CA GLU A 215 8.19 -19.89 11.63
C GLU A 215 8.36 -21.26 10.97
N LYS A 216 7.38 -21.71 10.19
CA LYS A 216 7.36 -23.02 9.50
C LYS A 216 8.59 -23.24 8.63
N TYR A 217 9.05 -22.19 7.93
CA TYR A 217 10.20 -22.26 7.03
C TYR A 217 11.51 -21.78 7.69
N SER A 218 11.52 -21.50 9.00
CA SER A 218 12.69 -20.92 9.69
C SER A 218 13.22 -19.63 9.01
N ALA A 219 12.32 -18.89 8.36
CA ALA A 219 12.59 -17.72 7.52
C ALA A 219 12.43 -16.40 8.28
N LYS A 220 12.79 -16.37 9.58
CA LYS A 220 12.60 -15.20 10.46
C LYS A 220 13.26 -13.94 9.90
N ASN A 221 14.45 -14.10 9.32
CA ASN A 221 15.24 -13.02 8.73
C ASN A 221 14.92 -12.72 7.26
N SER A 222 14.04 -13.51 6.63
CA SER A 222 13.64 -13.25 5.25
C SER A 222 12.81 -11.96 5.17
N PRO A 223 13.17 -11.01 4.28
CA PRO A 223 12.30 -9.88 4.01
C PRO A 223 11.01 -10.36 3.34
N ILE A 224 9.90 -9.69 3.63
CA ILE A 224 8.63 -9.94 2.96
C ILE A 224 8.39 -8.78 1.99
N ILE A 225 8.15 -9.10 0.73
CA ILE A 225 7.71 -8.16 -0.28
C ILE A 225 6.27 -8.52 -0.60
N VAL A 226 5.37 -7.58 -0.34
CA VAL A 226 3.95 -7.74 -0.55
C VAL A 226 3.58 -7.23 -1.93
N ILE A 227 2.81 -8.02 -2.67
CA ILE A 227 2.29 -7.72 -4.00
C ILE A 227 0.77 -7.83 -3.93
N GLY A 228 0.08 -6.85 -4.49
CA GLY A 228 -1.38 -6.86 -4.60
C GLY A 228 -1.83 -5.99 -5.77
N GLY A 229 -2.88 -6.43 -6.44
CA GLY A 229 -3.54 -5.67 -7.51
C GLY A 229 -4.92 -5.21 -7.05
N SER A 230 -5.41 -4.07 -7.58
CA SER A 230 -6.73 -3.54 -7.25
C SER A 230 -6.94 -3.39 -5.73
N TYR A 231 -7.93 -4.07 -5.14
CA TYR A 231 -8.19 -4.09 -3.70
C TYR A 231 -7.07 -4.73 -2.89
N GLY A 232 -6.48 -5.82 -3.39
CA GLY A 232 -5.32 -6.46 -2.75
C GLY A 232 -4.11 -5.50 -2.66
N GLY A 233 -4.01 -4.53 -3.57
CA GLY A 233 -2.98 -3.48 -3.53
C GLY A 233 -3.35 -2.23 -2.74
N ARG A 234 -4.64 -2.04 -2.39
CA ARG A 234 -5.13 -0.91 -1.58
C ARG A 234 -5.14 -1.23 -0.09
N SER A 235 -5.30 -2.51 0.25
CA SER A 235 -5.39 -3.02 1.62
C SER A 235 -4.07 -2.86 2.37
#